data_AF-A0A6A0GP07-F1
#
_entry.id   AF-A0A6A0GP07-F1
#
_cell.length_a   1.000
_cell.length_b   1.000
_cell.length_c   1.000
_cell.angle_alpha   90.00
_cell.angle_beta   90.00
_cell.angle_gamma   90.00
#
_symmetry.space_group_name_H-M   'P 1'
#
loop_
_entity.id
_entity.type
_entity.pdbx_description
1 polymer ?
#
loop_
_entity_poly.entity_id
_entity_poly.type
_entity_poly.pdbx_seq_one_letter_code
_entity_poly.pdbx_strand_id
1 'polypeptide(L)'
;MRSAAAEMSPSGQNVIAFPCNIRKEDQVKSLLSDTLAKYGQLDFLVNNGGGQFISTAETMSLKGWNAVVETNLTGTFLMCKEAYSSWMKENGGAIVNIIADMFRGISMMSHTGAARAAVDNLTKSLSIEWAESGVRVNAVAPGSCIYSPTASRNYGDDNIFELVRPGIPAKRLGHPREVRHMLHKLTNICQ
;
A
#
# COMPACT_ATOMS: atom_id res chain seq x y z
N MET A 1 6.88 -14.98 -1.07
CA MET A 1 6.36 -14.49 -2.36
C MET A 1 5.95 -15.64 -3.28
N ARG A 2 6.87 -16.56 -3.65
CA ARG A 2 6.53 -17.72 -4.49
C ARG A 2 5.46 -18.65 -3.89
N SER A 3 5.55 -18.96 -2.60
CA SER A 3 4.54 -19.77 -1.91
C SER A 3 3.17 -19.09 -1.84
N ALA A 4 3.13 -17.77 -1.57
CA ALA A 4 1.88 -17.01 -1.57
C ALA A 4 1.25 -16.91 -2.97
N ALA A 5 2.05 -16.77 -4.03
CA ALA A 5 1.54 -16.80 -5.40
C ALA A 5 0.95 -18.18 -5.77
N ALA A 6 1.57 -19.26 -5.31
CA ALA A 6 1.03 -20.62 -5.49
C ALA A 6 -0.29 -20.83 -4.74
N GLU A 7 -0.42 -20.30 -3.52
CA GLU A 7 -1.67 -20.33 -2.73
C GLU A 7 -2.79 -19.46 -3.32
N MET A 8 -2.46 -18.42 -4.08
CA MET A 8 -3.41 -17.50 -4.72
C MET A 8 -3.86 -17.95 -6.13
N SER A 9 -3.32 -19.06 -6.65
CA SER A 9 -3.70 -19.65 -7.94
C SER A 9 -4.67 -20.87 -7.89
N PRO A 10 -5.64 -21.01 -6.96
CA PRO A 10 -6.55 -22.16 -6.96
C PRO A 10 -7.72 -22.04 -7.95
N SER A 11 -7.87 -20.90 -8.66
CA SER A 11 -9.06 -20.60 -9.49
C SER A 11 -8.77 -20.19 -10.95
N GLY A 12 -7.62 -20.56 -11.51
CA GLY A 12 -7.30 -20.29 -12.93
C GLY A 12 -6.87 -18.83 -13.22
N GLN A 13 -6.59 -18.04 -12.19
CA GLN A 13 -6.00 -16.71 -12.31
C GLN A 13 -4.48 -16.82 -12.50
N ASN A 14 -3.93 -16.14 -13.51
CA ASN A 14 -2.49 -16.08 -13.77
C ASN A 14 -1.80 -15.17 -12.74
N VAL A 15 -1.44 -15.72 -11.57
CA VAL A 15 -0.65 -14.98 -10.57
C VAL A 15 0.84 -15.17 -10.87
N ILE A 16 1.54 -14.08 -11.14
CA ILE A 16 3.00 -14.07 -11.31
C ILE A 16 3.62 -13.22 -10.21
N ALA A 17 4.71 -13.73 -9.62
CA ALA A 17 5.46 -13.02 -8.60
C ALA A 17 6.79 -12.50 -9.15
N PHE A 18 6.96 -11.19 -9.12
CA PHE A 18 8.23 -10.53 -9.42
C PHE A 18 8.86 -10.00 -8.12
N PRO A 19 10.11 -10.37 -7.81
CA PRO A 19 10.83 -9.76 -6.69
C PRO A 19 11.18 -8.30 -7.05
N CYS A 20 10.74 -7.35 -6.22
CA CYS A 20 11.02 -5.93 -6.42
C CYS A 20 11.20 -5.23 -5.08
N ASN A 21 12.30 -4.49 -4.92
CA ASN A 21 12.44 -3.50 -3.86
C ASN A 21 11.94 -2.14 -4.36
N ILE A 22 10.76 -1.72 -3.92
CA ILE A 22 10.13 -0.46 -4.36
C ILE A 22 10.91 0.80 -3.97
N ARG A 23 11.95 0.69 -3.14
CA ARG A 23 12.88 1.81 -2.83
C ARG A 23 13.91 2.03 -3.94
N LYS A 24 13.97 1.17 -4.96
CA LYS A 24 14.93 1.19 -6.06
C LYS A 24 14.20 1.48 -7.36
N GLU A 25 14.37 2.69 -7.89
CA GLU A 25 13.66 3.17 -9.10
C GLU A 25 13.93 2.25 -10.31
N ASP A 26 15.15 1.76 -10.45
CA ASP A 26 15.57 0.78 -11.44
C ASP A 26 14.77 -0.54 -11.35
N GLN A 27 14.54 -1.06 -10.15
CA GLN A 27 13.73 -2.28 -9.97
C GLN A 27 12.24 -2.04 -10.24
N VAL A 28 11.73 -0.85 -9.89
CA VAL A 28 10.35 -0.45 -10.20
C VAL A 28 10.15 -0.40 -11.71
N LYS A 29 11.07 0.24 -12.45
CA LYS A 29 11.07 0.26 -13.93
C LYS A 29 11.05 -1.14 -14.52
N SER A 30 11.93 -2.03 -14.06
CA SER A 30 11.97 -3.42 -14.53
C SER A 30 10.65 -4.14 -14.25
N LEU A 31 10.06 -3.98 -13.06
CA LEU A 31 8.78 -4.59 -12.71
C LEU A 31 7.65 -4.18 -13.67
N LEU A 32 7.53 -2.89 -13.96
CA LEU A 32 6.48 -2.39 -14.86
C LEU A 32 6.73 -2.82 -16.30
N SER A 33 7.98 -2.76 -16.75
CA SER A 33 8.39 -3.27 -18.08
C SER A 33 8.05 -4.75 -18.25
N ASP A 34 8.41 -5.59 -17.27
CA ASP A 34 8.14 -7.03 -17.30
C ASP A 34 6.64 -7.32 -17.27
N THR A 35 5.87 -6.53 -16.52
CA THR A 35 4.40 -6.63 -16.47
C THR A 35 3.78 -6.32 -17.82
N LEU A 36 4.18 -5.21 -18.45
CA LEU A 36 3.67 -4.81 -19.76
C LEU A 36 4.12 -5.76 -20.88
N ALA A 37 5.37 -6.24 -20.85
CA ALA A 37 5.84 -7.24 -21.81
C ALA A 37 5.06 -8.55 -21.72
N LYS A 38 4.59 -8.92 -20.52
CA LYS A 38 3.85 -10.16 -20.28
C LYS A 38 2.35 -10.07 -20.60
N TYR A 39 1.71 -8.97 -20.21
CA TYR A 39 0.26 -8.82 -20.26
C TYR A 39 -0.23 -7.81 -21.29
N GLY A 40 0.64 -6.96 -21.81
CA GLY A 40 0.31 -5.93 -22.79
C GLY A 40 -0.49 -4.75 -22.23
N GLN A 41 -0.85 -4.77 -20.94
CA GLN A 41 -1.66 -3.73 -20.30
C GLN A 41 -1.42 -3.65 -18.78
N LEU A 42 -1.82 -2.52 -18.19
CA LEU A 42 -1.85 -2.29 -16.74
C LEU A 42 -3.13 -1.55 -16.33
N ASP A 43 -4.17 -2.28 -15.94
CA ASP A 43 -5.47 -1.70 -15.60
C ASP A 43 -5.46 -1.00 -14.23
N PHE A 44 -4.77 -1.60 -13.25
CA PHE A 44 -4.74 -1.08 -11.89
C PHE A 44 -3.43 -1.34 -11.15
N LEU A 45 -3.12 -0.46 -10.21
CA LEU A 45 -2.00 -0.55 -9.28
C LEU A 45 -2.53 -0.46 -7.84
N VAL A 46 -2.11 -1.39 -6.98
CA VAL A 46 -2.37 -1.32 -5.53
C VAL A 46 -1.04 -1.20 -4.78
N ASN A 47 -0.78 -0.01 -4.25
CA ASN A 47 0.40 0.26 -3.43
C ASN A 47 0.20 -0.22 -1.99
N ASN A 48 0.39 -1.52 -1.78
CA ASN A 48 0.34 -2.18 -0.47
C ASN A 48 1.72 -2.37 0.20
N GLY A 49 2.81 -2.27 -0.58
CA GLY A 49 4.17 -2.41 -0.05
C GLY A 49 4.44 -1.41 1.08
N GLY A 50 4.88 -1.90 2.23
CA GLY A 50 5.14 -1.04 3.37
C GLY A 50 5.55 -1.78 4.64
N GLY A 51 5.97 -1.01 5.63
CA GLY A 51 6.37 -1.52 6.94
C GLY A 51 6.39 -0.43 8.00
N GLN A 52 6.38 -0.85 9.25
CA GLN A 52 6.48 0.00 10.43
C GLN A 52 6.91 -0.84 11.63
N PHE A 53 7.45 -0.17 12.64
CA PHE A 53 7.86 -0.76 13.90
C PHE A 53 7.59 0.22 15.04
N ILE A 54 7.47 -0.29 16.26
CA ILE A 54 7.20 0.50 17.45
C ILE A 54 8.51 1.12 17.95
N SER A 55 8.54 2.44 18.09
CA SER A 55 9.64 3.21 18.70
C SER A 55 9.18 4.65 18.97
N THR A 56 9.49 5.16 20.17
CA THR A 56 9.27 6.58 20.46
C THR A 56 10.17 7.44 19.55
N ALA A 57 9.73 8.66 19.22
CA ALA A 57 10.50 9.55 18.35
C ALA A 57 11.92 9.83 18.88
N GLU A 58 12.08 9.91 20.20
CA GLU A 58 13.37 10.11 20.88
C GLU A 58 14.36 8.95 20.66
N THR A 59 13.89 7.71 20.67
CA THR A 59 14.74 6.51 20.58
C THR A 59 14.95 6.03 19.14
N MET A 60 14.21 6.59 18.20
CA MET A 60 14.21 6.16 16.81
C MET A 60 15.47 6.64 16.10
N SER A 61 16.27 5.69 15.61
CA SER A 61 17.41 6.03 14.75
C SER A 61 16.94 6.66 13.43
N LEU A 62 17.74 7.58 12.88
CA LEU A 62 17.51 8.15 11.56
C LEU A 62 17.44 7.07 10.47
N LYS A 63 18.22 5.99 10.59
CA LYS A 63 18.17 4.84 9.68
C LYS A 63 16.79 4.16 9.70
N GLY A 64 16.22 3.96 10.90
CA GLY A 64 14.89 3.38 11.06
C GLY A 64 13.79 4.28 10.49
N TRP A 65 13.89 5.59 10.77
CA TRP A 65 13.02 6.60 10.16
C TRP A 65 13.06 6.55 8.63
N ASN A 66 14.25 6.68 8.04
CA ASN A 66 14.44 6.67 6.59
C ASN A 66 13.95 5.37 5.96
N ALA A 67 14.16 4.22 6.60
CA ALA A 67 13.68 2.94 6.07
C ALA A 67 12.15 2.92 5.90
N VAL A 68 11.40 3.46 6.87
CA VAL A 68 9.94 3.53 6.81
C VAL A 68 9.48 4.58 5.81
N VAL A 69 10.08 5.78 5.82
CA VAL A 69 9.72 6.86 4.88
C VAL A 69 10.01 6.43 3.44
N GLU A 70 11.19 5.89 3.15
CA GLU A 70 11.55 5.44 1.81
C GLU A 70 10.63 4.32 1.33
N THR A 71 10.27 3.36 2.19
CA THR A 71 9.40 2.26 1.78
C THR A 71 7.96 2.72 1.58
N ASN A 72 7.38 3.44 2.56
CA ASN A 72 5.96 3.77 2.57
C ASN A 72 5.62 4.96 1.68
N LEU A 73 6.49 5.98 1.62
CA LEU A 73 6.27 7.20 0.84
C LEU A 73 7.00 7.14 -0.50
N THR A 74 8.34 7.10 -0.49
CA THR A 74 9.13 7.16 -1.73
C THR A 74 8.80 6.00 -2.66
N GLY A 75 8.69 4.78 -2.13
CA GLY A 75 8.32 3.60 -2.92
C GLY A 75 6.93 3.71 -3.54
N THR A 76 5.94 4.21 -2.79
CA THR A 76 4.60 4.47 -3.31
C THR A 76 4.65 5.49 -4.45
N PHE A 77 5.41 6.58 -4.28
CA PHE A 77 5.60 7.58 -5.33
C PHE A 77 6.23 6.99 -6.59
N LEU A 78 7.31 6.22 -6.45
CA LEU A 78 8.00 5.59 -7.59
C LEU A 78 7.07 4.66 -8.38
N MET A 79 6.30 3.83 -7.68
CA MET A 79 5.31 2.94 -8.30
C MET A 79 4.22 3.74 -9.04
N CYS A 80 3.67 4.80 -8.44
CA CYS A 80 2.67 5.66 -9.08
C CYS A 80 3.24 6.31 -10.35
N LYS A 81 4.42 6.94 -10.23
CA LYS A 81 5.10 7.64 -11.32
C LYS A 81 5.32 6.72 -12.50
N GLU A 82 5.89 5.54 -12.26
CA GLU A 82 6.23 4.59 -13.32
C GLU A 82 4.99 3.98 -13.98
N ALA A 83 3.97 3.60 -13.20
CA ALA A 83 2.71 3.09 -13.76
C ALA A 83 2.02 4.14 -14.64
N TYR A 84 2.06 5.41 -14.23
CA TYR A 84 1.51 6.51 -15.00
C TYR A 84 2.29 6.73 -16.31
N SER A 85 3.62 6.91 -16.22
CA SER A 85 4.45 7.23 -17.39
C SER A 85 4.48 6.10 -18.42
N SER A 86 4.45 4.85 -17.97
CA SER A 86 4.70 3.69 -18.84
C SER A 86 3.42 3.12 -19.44
N TRP A 87 2.24 3.44 -18.90
CA TRP A 87 0.96 2.95 -19.43
C TRP A 87 -0.21 3.91 -19.23
N MET A 88 -0.50 4.30 -17.99
CA MET A 88 -1.80 4.89 -17.66
C MET A 88 -2.02 6.29 -18.24
N LYS A 89 -0.95 7.04 -18.55
CA LYS A 89 -1.06 8.38 -19.16
C LYS A 89 -1.88 8.39 -20.45
N GLU A 90 -1.72 7.36 -21.29
CA GLU A 90 -2.39 7.25 -22.60
C GLU A 90 -3.62 6.32 -22.56
N ASN A 91 -3.73 5.47 -21.54
CA ASN A 91 -4.71 4.37 -21.50
C ASN A 91 -5.72 4.48 -20.34
N GLY A 92 -5.56 5.46 -19.45
CA GLY A 92 -6.29 5.52 -18.18
C GLY A 92 -5.88 4.42 -17.21
N GLY A 93 -6.60 4.32 -16.10
CA GLY A 93 -6.38 3.26 -15.11
C GLY A 93 -6.84 3.64 -13.70
N ALA A 94 -6.54 2.77 -12.73
CA ALA A 94 -6.87 2.99 -11.33
C ALA A 94 -5.68 2.71 -10.39
N ILE A 95 -5.39 3.65 -9.50
CA ILE A 95 -4.38 3.50 -8.46
C ILE A 95 -5.07 3.54 -7.09
N VAL A 96 -4.75 2.56 -6.24
CA VAL A 96 -5.18 2.53 -4.84
C VAL A 96 -3.97 2.48 -3.91
N ASN A 97 -3.81 3.53 -3.11
CA ASN A 97 -2.77 3.63 -2.11
C ASN A 97 -3.27 3.12 -0.75
N ILE A 98 -2.54 2.18 -0.13
CA ILE A 98 -2.83 1.78 1.25
C ILE A 98 -2.17 2.77 2.19
N ILE A 99 -2.96 3.41 3.05
CA ILE A 99 -2.49 4.29 4.13
C ILE A 99 -2.80 3.67 5.51
N ALA A 100 -2.71 4.45 6.57
CA ALA A 100 -3.09 4.05 7.92
C ALA A 100 -4.15 5.02 8.45
N ASP A 101 -4.80 4.71 9.57
CA ASP A 101 -5.61 5.71 10.30
C ASP A 101 -4.68 6.67 11.08
N MET A 102 -4.08 7.62 10.37
CA MET A 102 -3.09 8.57 10.91
C MET A 102 -3.67 9.94 11.26
N PHE A 103 -4.98 10.16 11.07
CA PHE A 103 -5.60 11.48 11.17
C PHE A 103 -5.55 12.09 12.60
N ARG A 104 -5.31 11.26 13.61
CA ARG A 104 -5.10 11.67 15.01
C ARG A 104 -3.65 11.54 15.47
N GLY A 105 -2.73 11.26 14.55
CA GLY A 105 -1.36 10.86 14.85
C GLY A 105 -1.26 9.40 15.31
N ILE A 106 -0.04 8.85 15.22
CA ILE A 106 0.26 7.47 15.64
C ILE A 106 1.44 7.52 16.61
N SER A 107 1.13 7.55 17.91
CA SER A 107 2.15 7.54 18.96
C SER A 107 3.03 6.29 18.83
N MET A 108 4.33 6.44 19.14
CA MET A 108 5.36 5.39 18.99
C MET A 108 5.55 4.85 17.56
N MET A 109 4.94 5.48 16.54
CA MET A 109 5.16 5.18 15.13
C MET A 109 5.07 6.46 14.30
N SER A 110 5.73 7.53 14.74
CA SER A 110 5.69 8.83 14.06
C SER A 110 6.15 8.76 12.60
N HIS A 111 7.10 7.86 12.27
CA HIS A 111 7.58 7.59 10.91
C HIS A 111 6.44 7.22 9.95
N THR A 112 5.58 6.28 10.34
CA THR A 112 4.51 5.74 9.50
C THR A 112 3.36 6.74 9.44
N GLY A 113 3.05 7.41 10.55
CA GLY A 113 2.06 8.49 10.59
C GLY A 113 2.42 9.60 9.60
N ALA A 114 3.66 10.07 9.63
CA ALA A 114 4.16 11.08 8.70
C ALA A 114 4.14 10.60 7.24
N ALA A 115 4.69 9.39 6.97
CA ALA A 115 4.74 8.86 5.62
C ALA A 115 3.34 8.62 5.02
N ARG A 116 2.37 8.09 5.80
CA ARG A 116 1.01 7.83 5.33
C ARG A 116 0.17 9.11 5.19
N ALA A 117 0.41 10.13 6.01
CA ALA A 117 -0.15 11.46 5.79
C ALA A 117 0.35 12.09 4.48
N ALA A 118 1.64 11.93 4.17
CA ALA A 118 2.19 12.36 2.89
C ALA A 118 1.58 11.58 1.71
N VAL A 119 1.36 10.27 1.84
CA VAL A 119 0.68 9.46 0.80
C VAL A 119 -0.79 9.87 0.62
N ASP A 120 -1.51 10.22 1.69
CA ASP A 120 -2.88 10.76 1.59
C ASP A 120 -2.90 12.07 0.80
N ASN A 121 -1.96 12.98 1.07
CA ASN A 121 -1.85 14.21 0.28
C ASN A 121 -1.42 13.93 -1.17
N LEU A 122 -0.42 13.07 -1.38
CA LEU A 122 0.03 12.64 -2.70
C LEU A 122 -1.13 12.09 -3.53
N THR A 123 -1.99 11.25 -2.92
CA THR A 123 -3.17 10.69 -3.58
C THR A 123 -4.08 11.79 -4.14
N LYS A 124 -4.34 12.85 -3.36
CA LYS A 124 -5.18 13.98 -3.78
C LYS A 124 -4.52 14.74 -4.93
N SER A 125 -3.23 15.05 -4.79
CA SER A 125 -2.47 15.76 -5.83
C SER A 125 -2.48 15.00 -7.16
N LEU A 126 -2.15 13.71 -7.13
CA LEU A 126 -2.13 12.86 -8.32
C LEU A 126 -3.53 12.64 -8.92
N SER A 127 -4.57 12.58 -8.08
CA SER A 127 -5.95 12.44 -8.57
C SER A 127 -6.42 13.63 -9.40
N ILE A 128 -5.94 14.84 -9.07
CA ILE A 128 -6.26 16.06 -9.81
C ILE A 128 -5.38 16.12 -11.07
N GLU A 129 -4.07 15.87 -10.91
CA GLU A 129 -3.09 15.97 -11.98
C GLU A 129 -3.37 14.99 -13.13
N TRP A 130 -3.82 13.78 -12.83
CA TRP A 130 -3.97 12.70 -13.81
C TRP A 130 -5.41 12.42 -14.23
N ALA A 131 -6.35 13.27 -13.79
CA ALA A 131 -7.77 13.15 -14.15
C ALA A 131 -8.00 13.25 -15.66
N GLU A 132 -7.28 14.14 -16.35
CA GLU A 132 -7.40 14.33 -17.81
C GLU A 132 -6.96 13.10 -18.61
N SER A 133 -6.03 12.31 -18.07
CA SER A 133 -5.63 11.01 -18.62
C SER A 133 -6.60 9.87 -18.29
N GLY A 134 -7.73 10.14 -17.63
CA GLY A 134 -8.67 9.12 -17.21
C GLY A 134 -8.15 8.22 -16.08
N VAL A 135 -7.16 8.68 -15.30
CA VAL A 135 -6.56 7.92 -14.20
C VAL A 135 -7.24 8.29 -12.88
N ARG A 136 -7.79 7.29 -12.19
CA ARG A 136 -8.39 7.46 -10.86
C ARG A 136 -7.40 7.09 -9.78
N VAL A 137 -7.13 8.00 -8.85
CA VAL A 137 -6.21 7.75 -7.73
C VAL A 137 -6.98 7.88 -6.41
N ASN A 138 -7.00 6.81 -5.61
CA ASN A 138 -7.70 6.76 -4.32
C ASN A 138 -6.80 6.21 -3.23
N ALA A 139 -7.14 6.48 -1.97
CA ALA A 139 -6.47 5.90 -0.80
C ALA A 139 -7.47 5.13 0.07
N VAL A 140 -6.98 4.06 0.67
CA VAL A 140 -7.69 3.29 1.68
C VAL A 140 -6.88 3.33 2.97
N ALA A 141 -7.50 3.80 4.05
CA ALA A 141 -6.99 3.66 5.40
C ALA A 141 -7.67 2.45 6.06
N PRO A 142 -7.02 1.27 6.12
CA PRO A 142 -7.52 0.22 6.97
C PRO A 142 -7.45 0.70 8.42
N GLY A 143 -8.56 0.56 9.14
CA GLY A 143 -8.61 0.91 10.57
C GLY A 143 -7.54 0.16 11.37
N SER A 144 -7.31 0.61 12.61
CA SER A 144 -6.12 0.31 13.43
C SER A 144 -5.87 -1.16 13.80
N CYS A 145 -6.58 -2.13 13.22
CA CYS A 145 -6.46 -3.54 13.54
C CYS A 145 -6.94 -4.44 12.40
N ILE A 146 -6.09 -4.66 11.40
CA ILE A 146 -6.24 -5.84 10.56
C ILE A 146 -5.20 -6.85 11.01
N TYR A 147 -5.69 -7.90 11.67
CA TYR A 147 -4.80 -8.97 12.08
C TYR A 147 -4.21 -9.65 10.83
N SER A 148 -2.90 -9.79 10.85
CA SER A 148 -2.20 -10.73 9.99
C SER A 148 -0.99 -11.30 10.74
N PRO A 149 -0.57 -12.54 10.46
CA PRO A 149 0.62 -13.13 11.06
C PRO A 149 1.88 -12.28 10.84
N THR A 150 1.97 -11.56 9.71
CA THR A 150 3.08 -10.66 9.42
C THR A 150 3.04 -9.41 10.29
N ALA A 151 1.86 -8.81 10.49
CA ALA A 151 1.70 -7.67 11.37
C ALA A 151 2.02 -8.03 12.83
N SER A 152 1.52 -9.16 13.32
CA SER A 152 1.87 -9.72 14.64
C SER A 152 3.38 -9.84 14.84
N ARG A 153 4.09 -10.50 13.91
CA ARG A 153 5.56 -10.61 13.97
C ARG A 153 6.29 -9.26 13.96
N ASN A 154 5.78 -8.29 13.20
CA ASN A 154 6.39 -6.96 13.12
C ASN A 154 6.20 -6.14 14.41
N TYR A 155 5.11 -6.37 15.14
CA TYR A 155 4.85 -5.69 16.41
C TYR A 155 5.50 -6.38 17.60
N GLY A 156 5.83 -7.66 17.49
CA GLY A 156 6.54 -8.41 18.52
C GLY A 156 5.69 -8.78 19.74
N ASP A 157 4.42 -8.40 19.76
CA ASP A 157 3.46 -8.73 20.81
C ASP A 157 2.05 -8.84 20.21
N ASP A 158 1.44 -10.03 20.31
CA ASP A 158 0.07 -10.28 19.87
C ASP A 158 -0.96 -9.49 20.70
N ASN A 159 -0.61 -9.11 21.93
CA ASN A 159 -1.51 -8.34 22.80
C ASN A 159 -1.77 -6.93 22.25
N ILE A 160 -0.97 -6.41 21.33
CA ILE A 160 -1.19 -5.08 20.76
C ILE A 160 -2.56 -4.95 20.10
N PHE A 161 -3.07 -6.03 19.49
CA PHE A 161 -4.38 -6.05 18.86
C PHE A 161 -5.52 -6.01 19.90
N GLU A 162 -5.33 -6.68 21.05
CA GLU A 162 -6.29 -6.63 22.16
C GLU A 162 -6.27 -5.28 22.89
N LEU A 163 -5.10 -4.66 23.04
CA LEU A 163 -4.93 -3.36 23.70
C LEU A 163 -5.69 -2.23 22.99
N VAL A 164 -5.81 -2.29 21.67
CA VAL A 164 -6.53 -1.26 20.90
C VAL A 164 -8.00 -1.60 20.66
N ARG A 165 -8.42 -2.86 20.87
CA ARG A 165 -9.81 -3.31 20.72
C ARG A 165 -10.84 -2.46 21.47
N PRO A 166 -10.61 -2.01 22.73
CA PRO A 166 -11.54 -1.13 23.44
C PRO A 166 -11.81 0.19 22.71
N GLY A 167 -10.80 0.72 22.01
CA GLY A 167 -10.87 1.96 21.22
C GLY A 167 -11.61 1.79 19.88
N ILE A 168 -11.85 0.57 19.43
CA ILE A 168 -12.59 0.29 18.19
C ILE A 168 -14.09 0.29 18.48
N PRO A 169 -14.91 1.16 17.87
CA PRO A 169 -16.35 1.17 18.11
C PRO A 169 -17.05 -0.15 17.79
N ALA A 170 -16.58 -0.86 16.76
CA ALA A 170 -17.08 -2.18 16.37
C ALA A 170 -16.70 -3.32 17.33
N LYS A 171 -15.83 -3.06 18.34
CA LYS A 171 -15.38 -4.01 19.36
C LYS A 171 -14.76 -5.32 18.83
N ARG A 172 -14.32 -5.31 17.58
CA ARG A 172 -13.62 -6.42 16.92
C ARG A 172 -12.50 -5.89 16.04
N LEU A 173 -11.54 -6.77 15.73
CA LEU A 173 -10.54 -6.51 14.71
C LEU A 173 -11.19 -6.58 13.32
N GLY A 174 -10.62 -5.81 12.39
CA GLY A 174 -10.93 -5.88 10.98
C GLY A 174 -10.34 -7.15 10.36
N HIS A 175 -11.03 -7.68 9.36
CA HIS A 175 -10.58 -8.85 8.60
C HIS A 175 -10.00 -8.42 7.23
N PRO A 176 -8.90 -9.01 6.72
CA PRO A 176 -8.34 -8.63 5.41
C PRO A 176 -9.35 -8.65 4.25
N ARG A 177 -10.36 -9.52 4.34
CA ARG A 177 -11.47 -9.57 3.36
C ARG A 177 -12.27 -8.26 3.29
N GLU A 178 -12.38 -7.50 4.37
CA GLU A 178 -13.11 -6.22 4.38
C GLU A 178 -12.38 -5.18 3.53
N VAL A 179 -11.04 -5.14 3.60
CA VAL A 179 -10.22 -4.29 2.71
C VAL A 179 -10.31 -4.77 1.26
N ARG A 180 -10.26 -6.08 1.02
CA ARG A 180 -10.40 -6.64 -0.34
C ARG A 180 -11.67 -6.14 -1.05
N HIS A 181 -12.80 -6.10 -0.36
CA HIS A 181 -14.06 -5.63 -0.96
C HIS A 181 -13.98 -4.15 -1.35
N MET A 182 -13.34 -3.31 -0.52
CA MET A 182 -13.13 -1.90 -0.87
C MET A 182 -12.19 -1.75 -2.05
N LEU A 183 -11.09 -2.51 -2.09
CA LEU A 183 -10.15 -2.49 -3.21
C LEU A 183 -10.85 -2.87 -4.51
N HIS A 184 -11.60 -3.98 -4.53
CA HIS A 184 -12.37 -4.40 -5.70
C HIS A 184 -13.34 -3.32 -6.19
N LYS A 185 -14.02 -2.64 -5.27
CA LYS A 185 -14.92 -1.54 -5.64
C LYS A 185 -14.13 -0.38 -6.25
N LEU A 186 -13.03 0.04 -5.63
CA LEU A 186 -12.21 1.18 -6.09
C LEU A 186 -11.50 0.92 -7.42
N THR A 187 -11.10 -0.32 -7.70
CA THR A 187 -10.49 -0.67 -8.99
C THR A 187 -11.54 -0.75 -10.11
N ASN A 188 -12.80 -1.04 -9.79
CA ASN A 188 -13.88 -1.29 -10.76
C ASN A 188 -14.98 -0.21 -10.79
N ILE A 189 -14.74 1.00 -10.28
CA ILE A 189 -15.70 2.11 -10.39
C ILE A 189 -15.81 2.48 -11.88
N CYS A 190 -17.00 2.24 -12.46
CA CYS A 190 -17.40 2.50 -13.86
C CYS A 190 -16.93 1.49 -14.92
N GLN A 191 -17.07 0.18 -14.66
CA GLN A 191 -17.47 -0.77 -15.71
C GLN A 191 -19.00 -0.89 -15.76
#